data_AF-A0A3E0N1V2-F1
#
_entry.id   AF-A0A3E0N1V2-F1
#
_cell.length_a   1.000
_cell.length_b   1.000
_cell.length_c   1.000
_cell.angle_alpha   90.00
_cell.angle_beta   90.00
_cell.angle_gamma   90.00
#
_symmetry.space_group_name_H-M   'P 1'
#
loop_
_entity.id
_entity.type
_entity.pdbx_description
1 polymer ?
#
loop_
_entity_poly.entity_id
_entity_poly.type
_entity_poly.pdbx_seq_one_letter_code
_entity_poly.pdbx_strand_id
1 'polypeptide(L)'
;MIKTLIASGVAVSAAALASPALADVYVNPEFNGGSYGDEYLGGVLNLDVGYELSDGAYSFYIQGGPAVVMPNGAENEIEFAGKFGGSIAVSDKASVYGELSGITGDELSIGTKLGAKYSF
;
A
#
# COMPACT_ATOMS: atom_id res chain seq x y z
N MET A 1 -16.77 -29.87 -0.42
CA MET A 1 -16.47 -28.89 0.65
C MET A 1 -15.81 -27.60 0.15
N ILE A 2 -15.40 -27.51 -1.13
CA ILE A 2 -14.83 -26.28 -1.72
C ILE A 2 -15.89 -25.27 -2.22
N LYS A 3 -17.14 -25.73 -2.42
CA LYS A 3 -18.24 -24.88 -2.92
C LYS A 3 -18.89 -24.00 -1.85
N THR A 4 -18.78 -24.35 -0.57
CA THR A 4 -19.40 -23.59 0.52
C THR A 4 -18.57 -22.35 0.91
N LEU A 5 -17.26 -22.34 0.63
CA LEU A 5 -16.38 -21.18 0.93
C LEU A 5 -16.61 -19.98 -0.01
N ILE A 6 -17.02 -20.24 -1.25
CA ILE A 6 -17.28 -19.16 -2.23
C ILE A 6 -18.58 -18.42 -1.89
N ALA A 7 -19.57 -19.13 -1.33
CA ALA A 7 -20.85 -18.53 -0.96
C ALA A 7 -20.74 -17.57 0.26
N SER A 8 -19.80 -17.80 1.17
CA SER A 8 -19.53 -16.90 2.29
C SER A 8 -18.70 -15.67 1.90
N GLY A 9 -17.88 -15.74 0.85
CA GLY A 9 -17.09 -14.60 0.36
C GLY A 9 -17.91 -13.56 -0.40
N VAL A 10 -18.97 -13.99 -1.10
CA VAL A 10 -19.86 -13.09 -1.86
C VAL A 10 -20.89 -12.40 -0.94
N ALA A 11 -21.30 -13.05 0.15
CA ALA A 11 -22.24 -12.45 1.10
C ALA A 11 -21.59 -11.35 1.99
N VAL A 12 -20.28 -11.46 2.28
CA VAL A 12 -19.55 -10.43 3.03
C VAL A 12 -19.23 -9.20 2.17
N SER A 13 -19.08 -9.37 0.86
CA SER A 13 -18.80 -8.26 -0.06
C SER A 13 -20.04 -7.41 -0.39
N ALA A 14 -21.26 -7.95 -0.28
CA ALA A 14 -22.49 -7.20 -0.53
C ALA A 14 -22.97 -6.38 0.69
N ALA A 15 -22.58 -6.75 1.91
CA ALA A 15 -22.90 -6.00 3.14
C ALA A 15 -21.90 -4.87 3.45
N ALA A 16 -20.74 -4.85 2.79
CA ALA A 16 -19.72 -3.80 2.95
C ALA A 16 -19.98 -2.55 2.09
N LEU A 17 -20.97 -2.58 1.18
CA LEU A 17 -21.24 -1.47 0.25
C LEU A 17 -22.09 -0.32 0.85
N ALA A 18 -22.39 -0.38 2.15
CA ALA A 18 -23.15 0.67 2.84
C ALA A 18 -22.71 0.88 4.29
N SER A 19 -21.44 0.66 4.61
CA SER A 19 -20.90 1.11 5.89
C SER A 19 -20.45 2.57 5.78
N PRO A 20 -20.73 3.43 6.78
CA PRO A 20 -20.10 4.74 6.88
C PRO A 20 -18.59 4.58 6.81
N ALA A 21 -17.86 5.63 6.42
CA ALA A 21 -16.40 5.60 6.32
C ALA A 21 -15.80 5.21 7.69
N LEU A 22 -15.61 3.90 7.87
CA LEU A 22 -15.03 3.30 9.04
C LEU A 22 -13.58 3.10 8.72
N ALA A 23 -12.75 3.37 9.70
CA ALA A 23 -11.35 3.16 9.53
C ALA A 23 -11.04 1.67 9.45
N ASP A 24 -10.43 1.25 8.36
CA ASP A 24 -10.30 -0.16 8.01
C ASP A 24 -8.87 -0.62 8.31
N VAL A 25 -8.76 -1.66 9.13
CA VAL A 25 -7.51 -2.42 9.30
C VAL A 25 -7.38 -3.36 8.12
N TYR A 26 -6.22 -3.35 7.45
CA TYR A 26 -5.96 -4.17 6.28
C TYR A 26 -4.58 -4.80 6.32
N VAL A 27 -4.37 -5.77 5.43
CA VAL A 27 -3.05 -6.34 5.11
C VAL A 27 -2.70 -5.97 3.67
N ASN A 28 -1.44 -5.63 3.43
CA ASN A 28 -0.96 -5.18 2.13
C ASN A 28 0.37 -5.88 1.78
N PRO A 29 0.31 -7.09 1.18
CA PRO A 29 1.48 -7.70 0.57
C PRO A 29 1.78 -6.98 -0.76
N GLU A 30 2.93 -6.31 -0.84
CA GLU A 30 3.30 -5.48 -1.98
C GLU A 30 4.72 -5.79 -2.45
N PHE A 31 4.89 -6.03 -3.75
CA PHE A 31 6.21 -6.23 -4.35
C PHE A 31 6.59 -5.03 -5.23
N ASN A 32 7.73 -4.39 -4.92
CA ASN A 32 8.30 -3.29 -5.67
C ASN A 32 9.55 -3.77 -6.41
N GLY A 33 9.40 -4.13 -7.68
CA GLY A 33 10.52 -4.52 -8.55
C GLY A 33 11.05 -3.35 -9.39
N GLY A 34 12.36 -3.27 -9.55
CA GLY A 34 13.03 -2.29 -10.42
C GLY A 34 13.69 -2.95 -11.62
N SER A 35 13.62 -2.30 -12.78
CA SER A 35 14.38 -2.69 -13.97
C SER A 35 14.82 -1.46 -14.74
N TYR A 36 15.98 -1.53 -15.38
CA TYR A 36 16.50 -0.48 -16.25
C TYR A 36 16.93 -1.09 -17.59
N GLY A 37 16.15 -0.82 -18.63
CA GLY A 37 16.30 -1.52 -19.92
C GLY A 37 16.00 -3.02 -19.75
N ASP A 38 16.95 -3.86 -20.17
CA ASP A 38 16.87 -5.33 -20.04
C ASP A 38 17.46 -5.84 -18.71
N GLU A 39 17.97 -4.95 -17.85
CA GLU A 39 18.59 -5.31 -16.56
C GLU A 39 17.57 -5.23 -15.43
N TYR A 40 17.40 -6.35 -14.71
CA TYR A 40 16.64 -6.38 -13.46
C TYR A 40 17.51 -5.87 -12.30
N LEU A 41 17.01 -4.91 -11.52
CA LEU A 41 17.79 -4.27 -10.44
C LEU A 41 17.60 -4.95 -9.08
N GLY A 42 16.53 -5.74 -8.94
CA GLY A 42 16.08 -6.29 -7.66
C GLY A 42 14.69 -5.78 -7.30
N GLY A 43 14.25 -6.12 -6.09
CA GLY A 43 12.98 -5.66 -5.59
C GLY A 43 12.80 -5.85 -4.09
N VAL A 44 11.70 -5.32 -3.57
CA VAL A 44 11.34 -5.41 -2.15
C VAL A 44 9.93 -5.98 -2.04
N LEU A 45 9.77 -7.05 -1.26
CA LEU A 45 8.45 -7.56 -0.88
C LEU A 45 8.10 -7.07 0.52
N ASN A 46 7.13 -6.16 0.62
CA ASN A 46 6.54 -5.68 1.86
C ASN A 46 5.38 -6.59 2.28
N LEU A 47 5.29 -6.90 3.57
CA LEU A 47 4.18 -7.63 4.17
C LEU A 47 3.55 -6.76 5.27
N ASP A 48 2.84 -5.72 4.86
CA ASP A 48 2.43 -4.68 5.78
C ASP A 48 1.05 -4.95 6.39
N VAL A 49 0.88 -4.51 7.63
CA VAL A 49 -0.44 -4.31 8.24
C VAL A 49 -0.68 -2.81 8.28
N GLY A 50 -1.87 -2.38 7.89
CA GLY A 50 -2.21 -0.97 7.79
C GLY A 50 -3.55 -0.62 8.40
N TYR A 51 -3.74 0.68 8.53
CA TYR A 51 -4.97 1.33 8.95
C TYR A 51 -5.22 2.50 8.02
N GLU A 52 -6.40 2.54 7.42
CA GLU A 52 -6.83 3.64 6.56
C GLU A 52 -8.06 4.30 7.16
N LEU A 53 -8.15 5.62 7.08
CA LEU A 53 -9.36 6.39 7.35
C LEU A 53 -9.65 7.28 6.15
N SER A 54 -10.92 7.37 5.79
CA SER A 54 -11.42 8.40 4.88
C SER A 54 -12.54 9.18 5.56
N ASP A 55 -12.53 10.50 5.43
CA ASP A 55 -13.61 11.38 5.90
C ASP A 55 -13.82 12.54 4.92
N GLY A 56 -15.00 12.57 4.28
CA GLY A 56 -15.34 13.55 3.25
C GLY A 56 -14.31 13.60 2.12
N ALA A 57 -13.61 14.73 2.01
CA ALA A 57 -12.60 14.96 0.98
C ALA A 57 -11.21 14.42 1.33
N TYR A 58 -11.00 13.93 2.55
CA TYR A 58 -9.68 13.54 3.05
C TYR A 58 -9.57 12.03 3.17
N SER A 59 -8.42 11.47 2.80
CA SER A 59 -8.03 10.11 3.18
C SER A 59 -6.61 10.08 3.70
N PHE A 60 -6.35 9.20 4.67
CA PHE A 60 -5.00 8.91 5.13
C PHE A 60 -4.85 7.42 5.43
N TYR A 61 -3.63 6.93 5.31
CA TYR A 61 -3.25 5.61 5.74
C TYR A 61 -1.90 5.62 6.43
N ILE A 62 -1.72 4.67 7.33
CA ILE A 62 -0.43 4.27 7.86
C ILE A 62 -0.33 2.76 7.73
N GLN A 63 0.81 2.27 7.27
CA GLN A 63 1.10 0.84 7.17
C GLN A 63 2.56 0.57 7.50
N GLY A 64 2.85 -0.66 7.92
CA GLY A 64 4.22 -1.12 8.07
C GLY A 64 4.30 -2.59 8.41
N GLY A 65 5.48 -3.15 8.24
CA GLY A 65 5.72 -4.58 8.38
C GLY A 65 7.14 -4.97 7.97
N PRO A 66 7.44 -6.28 8.02
CA PRO A 66 8.69 -6.79 7.49
C PRO A 66 8.74 -6.62 5.97
N ALA A 67 9.95 -6.35 5.48
CA ALA A 67 10.28 -6.18 4.08
C ALA A 67 11.41 -7.15 3.71
N VAL A 68 11.17 -8.01 2.71
CA VAL A 68 12.21 -8.86 2.14
C VAL A 68 12.86 -8.10 1.00
N VAL A 69 14.09 -7.65 1.22
CA VAL A 69 14.90 -6.94 0.23
C VAL A 69 15.65 -7.98 -0.60
N MET A 70 15.50 -7.92 -1.91
CA MET A 70 16.06 -8.87 -2.88
C MET A 70 16.87 -8.12 -3.93
N PRO A 71 18.10 -7.67 -3.61
CA PRO A 71 18.95 -6.99 -4.58
C PRO A 71 19.40 -7.98 -5.67
N ASN A 72 19.55 -7.52 -6.92
CA ASN A 72 20.10 -8.39 -7.96
C ASN A 72 21.61 -8.62 -7.74
N GLY A 73 22.01 -9.89 -7.56
CA GLY A 73 23.41 -10.27 -7.40
C GLY A 73 23.96 -10.19 -5.97
N ALA A 74 23.12 -9.98 -4.97
CA ALA A 74 23.49 -10.01 -3.55
C ALA A 74 22.57 -10.95 -2.75
N GLU A 75 22.85 -11.12 -1.45
CA GLU A 75 21.99 -11.89 -0.55
C GLU A 75 20.71 -11.11 -0.21
N ASN A 76 19.65 -11.85 0.11
CA ASN A 76 18.40 -11.25 0.54
C ASN A 76 18.49 -10.84 2.02
N GLU A 77 17.86 -9.72 2.34
CA GLU A 77 17.83 -9.16 3.69
C GLU A 77 16.38 -9.01 4.18
N ILE A 78 16.19 -9.08 5.49
CA ILE A 78 14.89 -8.82 6.13
C ILE A 78 15.01 -7.53 6.90
N GLU A 79 14.27 -6.53 6.45
CA GLU A 79 14.20 -5.20 7.03
C GLU A 79 12.78 -4.91 7.54
N PHE A 80 12.59 -3.75 8.15
CA PHE A 80 11.27 -3.21 8.47
C PHE A 80 11.01 -1.97 7.63
N ALA A 81 9.83 -1.93 7.03
CA ALA A 81 9.37 -0.80 6.24
C ALA A 81 8.07 -0.23 6.81
N GLY A 82 7.86 1.05 6.56
CA GLY A 82 6.64 1.75 6.91
C GLY A 82 6.30 2.82 5.89
N LYS A 83 5.01 3.09 5.76
CA LYS A 83 4.49 4.15 4.90
C LYS A 83 3.39 4.91 5.61
N PHE A 84 3.39 6.21 5.41
CA PHE A 84 2.31 7.10 5.82
C PHE A 84 1.95 7.96 4.63
N GLY A 85 0.69 7.92 4.21
CA GLY A 85 0.24 8.68 3.07
C GLY A 85 -1.20 9.10 3.19
N GLY A 86 -1.66 9.85 2.20
CA GLY A 86 -3.01 10.35 2.16
C GLY A 86 -3.32 11.14 0.90
N SER A 87 -4.60 11.45 0.74
CA SER A 87 -5.08 12.22 -0.39
C SER A 87 -6.15 13.22 0.02
N ILE A 88 -6.29 14.27 -0.79
CA ILE A 88 -7.32 15.31 -0.64
C ILE A 88 -8.02 15.45 -1.99
N ALA A 89 -9.33 15.24 -2.02
CA ALA A 89 -10.17 15.57 -3.16
C ALA A 89 -10.30 17.10 -3.26
N VAL A 90 -9.79 17.67 -4.36
CA VAL A 90 -9.85 19.12 -4.61
C VAL A 90 -11.04 19.51 -5.49
N SER A 91 -11.66 18.53 -6.17
CA SER A 91 -12.94 18.64 -6.87
C SER A 91 -13.53 17.25 -7.12
N ASP A 92 -14.75 17.17 -7.65
CA ASP A 92 -15.37 15.89 -8.08
C ASP A 92 -14.53 15.11 -9.12
N LYS A 93 -13.62 15.80 -9.82
CA LYS A 93 -12.79 15.23 -10.88
C LYS A 93 -11.31 15.14 -10.52
N ALA A 94 -10.88 15.65 -9.37
CA ALA A 94 -9.46 15.80 -9.09
C ALA A 94 -9.10 15.57 -7.62
N SER A 95 -7.98 14.91 -7.40
CA SER A 95 -7.36 14.77 -6.07
C SER A 95 -5.86 14.99 -6.11
N VAL A 96 -5.29 15.40 -4.98
CA VAL A 96 -3.84 15.45 -4.75
C VAL A 96 -3.48 14.44 -3.67
N TYR A 97 -2.30 13.82 -3.75
CA TYR A 97 -1.87 12.82 -2.79
C TYR A 97 -0.39 12.96 -2.45
N GLY A 98 -0.03 12.47 -1.27
CA GLY A 98 1.34 12.41 -0.78
C GLY A 98 1.58 11.14 0.02
N GLU A 99 2.82 10.68 0.03
CA GLU A 99 3.31 9.54 0.82
C GLU A 99 4.72 9.83 1.32
N LEU A 100 4.99 9.46 2.57
CA LEU A 100 6.30 9.26 3.15
C LEU A 100 6.49 7.76 3.35
N SER A 101 7.64 7.25 2.95
CA SER A 101 8.02 5.85 3.17
C SER A 101 9.38 5.77 3.84
N GLY A 102 9.58 4.77 4.68
CA GLY A 102 10.87 4.46 5.28
C GLY A 102 11.13 2.97 5.24
N ILE A 103 12.40 2.58 5.14
CA ILE A 103 12.85 1.20 5.30
C ILE A 103 14.19 1.19 6.06
N THR A 104 14.32 0.26 7.01
CA THR A 104 15.58 0.02 7.72
C THR A 104 16.62 -0.63 6.80
N GLY A 105 17.86 -0.64 7.26
CA GLY A 105 19.02 -1.22 6.59
C GLY A 105 20.27 -0.77 7.32
N ASP A 106 21.43 -0.88 6.68
CA ASP A 106 22.69 -0.28 7.17
C ASP A 106 22.51 1.22 7.46
N GLU A 107 21.81 1.91 6.56
CA GLU A 107 21.29 3.26 6.78
C GLU A 107 19.76 3.31 6.61
N LEU A 108 19.11 4.19 7.38
CA LEU A 108 17.68 4.45 7.22
C LEU A 108 17.41 5.15 5.88
N SER A 109 16.65 4.49 5.01
CA SER A 109 16.21 5.06 3.75
C SER A 109 14.85 5.72 3.90
N ILE A 110 14.70 6.94 3.37
CA ILE A 110 13.46 7.71 3.39
C ILE A 110 13.06 8.08 1.96
N GLY A 111 11.82 7.77 1.60
CA GLY A 111 11.21 8.09 0.32
C GLY A 111 10.05 9.07 0.49
N THR A 112 9.83 9.89 -0.53
CA THR A 112 8.67 10.78 -0.62
C THR A 112 8.01 10.61 -1.98
N LYS A 113 6.69 10.62 -2.02
CA LYS A 113 5.90 10.67 -3.26
C LYS A 113 4.85 11.77 -3.12
N LEU A 114 4.68 12.55 -4.17
CA LEU A 114 3.69 13.62 -4.28
C LEU A 114 3.10 13.56 -5.68
N GLY A 115 1.79 13.67 -5.79
CA GLY A 115 1.11 13.58 -7.08
C GLY A 115 -0.31 14.10 -7.08
N ALA A 116 -0.92 14.03 -8.24
CA ALA A 116 -2.32 14.39 -8.45
C ALA A 116 -2.98 13.39 -9.42
N LYS A 117 -4.29 13.19 -9.26
CA LYS A 117 -5.12 12.35 -10.11
C LYS A 117 -6.26 13.19 -10.68
N TYR A 118 -6.51 13.07 -11.98
CA TYR A 118 -7.64 13.71 -12.66
C TYR A 118 -8.46 12.68 -13.44
N SER A 119 -9.79 12.72 -13.30
CA SER A 119 -10.74 11.83 -13.96
C SER A 119 -11.58 12.62 -14.98
N PHE A 120 -11.55 12.20 -16.25
CA PHE A 120 -12.25 12.87 -17.36
C PHE A 120 -13.73 12.52 -17.41
#